data_AF-A0A7V5KZ95-F1
#
_entry.id   AF-A0A7V5KZ95-F1
#
_cell.length_a   1.000
_cell.length_b   1.000
_cell.length_c   1.000
_cell.angle_alpha   90.00
_cell.angle_beta   90.00
_cell.angle_gamma   90.00
#
_symmetry.space_group_name_H-M   'P 1'
#
loop_
_entity.id
_entity.type
_entity.pdbx_description
1 polymer ?
#
loop_
_entity_poly.entity_id
_entity_poly.type
_entity_poly.pdbx_seq_one_letter_code
_entity_poly.pdbx_strand_id
1 'polypeptide(L)' 'MKLGVNIDHIAVLREARKIADPNPLDALGIVKRAGADQITIHLREDRRHIQDIDALNIIYHSS' A
#
# COMPACT_ATOMS: atom_id res chain seq x y z
N MET A 1 -4.72 0.77 -22.37
CA MET A 1 -5.03 1.49 -21.12
C MET A 1 -4.41 0.70 -19.98
N LYS A 2 -3.83 1.35 -18.96
CA LYS A 2 -3.24 0.68 -17.79
C LYS A 2 -4.06 1.01 -16.53
N LEU A 3 -4.25 0.06 -15.64
CA LEU A 3 -4.93 0.22 -14.34
C LEU A 3 -3.89 0.39 -13.23
N GLY A 4 -3.94 1.54 -12.55
CA GLY A 4 -3.24 1.76 -11.28
C GLY A 4 -4.20 1.61 -10.10
N VAL A 5 -3.78 0.88 -9.06
CA VAL A 5 -4.57 0.71 -7.83
C VAL A 5 -3.89 1.42 -6.68
N ASN A 6 -4.59 2.38 -6.09
CA ASN A 6 -4.14 3.04 -4.86
C ASN A 6 -4.48 2.17 -3.65
N ILE A 7 -3.49 1.93 -2.78
CA ILE A 7 -3.63 1.09 -1.58
C ILE A 7 -3.51 1.86 -0.25
N ASP A 8 -3.52 3.20 -0.28
CA ASP A 8 -3.35 4.05 0.91
C ASP A 8 -4.40 3.75 1.99
N HIS A 9 -5.62 3.41 1.57
CA HIS A 9 -6.73 3.17 2.47
C HIS A 9 -6.62 1.85 3.26
N ILE A 10 -5.74 0.93 2.84
CA ILE A 10 -5.38 -0.25 3.65
C ILE A 10 -4.65 0.23 4.91
N ALA A 11 -3.69 1.15 4.75
CA ALA A 11 -3.00 1.75 5.88
C ALA A 11 -3.94 2.65 6.73
N VAL A 12 -4.94 3.31 6.13
CA VAL A 12 -5.96 4.04 6.93
C VAL A 12 -6.66 3.11 7.92
N LEU A 13 -7.03 1.89 7.50
CA LEU A 13 -7.66 0.91 8.39
C LEU A 13 -6.71 0.46 9.51
N ARG A 14 -5.43 0.24 9.18
CA ARG A 14 -4.37 -0.08 10.13
C ARG A 14 -4.20 1.02 11.19
N GLU A 15 -4.02 2.27 10.75
CA GLU A 15 -3.78 3.42 11.62
C GLU A 15 -4.99 3.75 12.52
N ALA A 16 -6.22 3.51 12.03
CA ALA A 16 -7.43 3.68 12.82
C ALA A 16 -7.46 2.77 14.07
N ARG A 17 -6.82 1.60 14.01
CA ARG A 17 -6.75 0.62 15.11
C ARG A 17 -5.42 0.60 15.84
N LYS A 18 -4.37 1.20 15.27
CA LYS A 18 -3.00 1.19 15.79
C LYS A 18 -2.48 -0.23 16.07
N ILE A 19 -2.82 -1.16 15.18
CA ILE A 19 -2.32 -2.54 15.17
C ILE A 19 -1.58 -2.78 13.85
N ALA A 20 -0.80 -3.85 13.74
CA ALA A 20 -0.04 -4.15 12.52
C ALA A 20 -0.88 -4.75 11.37
N ASP A 21 -2.22 -4.67 11.44
CA ASP A 21 -3.14 -5.31 10.50
C ASP A 21 -4.29 -4.36 10.08
N PRO A 22 -4.63 -4.27 8.78
CA PRO A 22 -3.97 -4.94 7.66
C PRO A 22 -2.61 -4.31 7.28
N ASN A 23 -1.70 -5.12 6.73
CA ASN A 23 -0.44 -4.62 6.17
C ASN A 23 -0.62 -4.28 4.66
N PRO A 24 -0.35 -3.03 4.22
CA PRO A 24 -0.42 -2.65 2.81
C PRO A 24 0.42 -3.54 1.87
N LEU A 25 1.54 -4.09 2.36
CA LEU A 25 2.42 -4.96 1.58
C LEU A 25 1.70 -6.23 1.07
N ASP A 26 0.76 -6.77 1.85
CA ASP A 26 0.03 -7.99 1.50
C ASP A 26 -0.87 -7.78 0.27
N ALA A 27 -1.22 -6.53 -0.04
CA ALA A 27 -2.04 -6.18 -1.19
C ALA A 27 -1.30 -6.36 -2.52
N LEU A 28 0.05 -6.29 -2.56
CA LEU A 28 0.81 -6.36 -3.81
C LEU A 28 0.46 -7.62 -4.62
N GLY A 29 0.43 -8.78 -3.95
CA GLY A 29 0.12 -10.05 -4.59
C GLY A 29 -1.34 -10.14 -5.05
N ILE A 30 -2.28 -9.60 -4.28
CA ILE A 30 -3.71 -9.60 -4.60
C ILE A 30 -3.95 -8.75 -5.84
N VAL A 31 -3.43 -7.52 -5.84
CA VAL A 31 -3.65 -6.52 -6.88
C VAL A 31 -3.00 -6.95 -8.20
N LYS A 32 -1.80 -7.54 -8.15
CA LYS A 32 -1.14 -8.13 -9.32
C LYS A 32 -1.97 -9.27 -9.94
N ARG A 33 -2.48 -10.20 -9.12
CA ARG A 33 -3.35 -11.30 -9.60
C ARG A 33 -4.70 -10.82 -10.12
N ALA A 34 -5.19 -9.69 -9.63
CA ALA A 34 -6.43 -9.06 -10.08
C ALA A 34 -6.28 -8.27 -11.40
N GLY A 35 -5.07 -8.20 -11.98
CA GLY A 35 -4.84 -7.61 -13.30
C GLY A 35 -4.51 -6.12 -13.30
N ALA A 36 -4.08 -5.55 -12.17
CA ALA A 36 -3.57 -4.19 -12.15
C ALA A 36 -2.16 -4.12 -12.76
N ASP A 37 -1.89 -3.04 -13.50
CA ASP A 37 -0.60 -2.76 -14.11
C ASP A 37 0.36 -2.00 -13.17
N GLN A 38 -0.18 -1.31 -12.16
CA GLN A 38 0.58 -0.47 -11.26
C GLN A 38 -0.03 -0.38 -9.86
N ILE A 39 0.84 -0.21 -8.86
CA ILE A 39 0.47 0.17 -7.49
C ILE A 39 0.75 1.66 -7.28
N THR A 40 -0.17 2.34 -6.62
CA THR A 40 -0.02 3.74 -6.22
C THR A 40 -0.07 3.85 -4.70
N ILE A 41 0.89 4.57 -4.12
CA ILE A 41 0.89 4.97 -2.71
C ILE A 41 1.20 6.46 -2.60
N HIS A 42 0.73 7.07 -1.52
CA HIS A 42 1.04 8.45 -1.16
C HIS A 42 1.66 8.50 0.24
N LEU A 43 3.00 8.63 0.27
CA LEU A 43 3.74 8.94 1.49
C LEU A 43 3.55 10.43 1.83
N ARG A 44 2.59 10.72 2.71
CA ARG A 44 2.31 12.09 3.16
C ARG A 44 3.35 12.58 4.15
N GLU A 45 3.63 13.88 4.17
CA GLU A 45 4.52 14.53 5.15
C GLU A 45 4.11 14.21 6.60
N ASP A 46 2.81 14.24 6.90
CA ASP A 46 2.26 13.95 8.23
C ASP A 46 2.10 12.46 8.56
N ARG A 47 2.48 11.56 7.63
CA ARG A 47 2.37 10.10 7.77
C ARG A 47 0.99 9.63 8.26
N ARG A 48 -0.07 10.27 7.77
CA ARG A 48 -1.47 9.97 8.17
C ARG A 48 -1.90 8.51 7.92
N HIS A 49 -1.28 7.82 6.96
CA HIS A 49 -1.60 6.44 6.62
C HIS A 49 -0.34 5.64 6.27
N ILE A 50 0.19 5.81 5.06
CA ILE A 50 1.43 5.14 4.62
C ILE A 50 2.61 5.66 5.45
N GLN A 51 3.39 4.73 6.00
CA GLN A 51 4.62 4.98 6.75
C GLN A 51 5.85 4.78 5.85
N ASP A 52 7.00 5.30 6.27
CA ASP A 52 8.25 5.15 5.51
C ASP A 52 8.61 3.67 5.27
N ILE A 53 8.36 2.81 6.27
CA ILE A 53 8.61 1.37 6.14
C ILE A 53 7.70 0.70 5.11
N ASP A 54 6.45 1.16 4.97
CA ASP A 54 5.55 0.66 3.94
C ASP A 54 6.11 0.99 2.56
N ALA A 55 6.55 2.24 2.36
CA ALA A 55 7.12 2.69 1.09
C ALA A 55 8.38 1.89 0.71
N LEU A 56 9.31 1.70 1.66
CA LEU A 56 10.52 0.92 1.45
C LEU A 56 10.20 -0.54 1.08
N ASN A 57 9.33 -1.18 1.85
CA ASN A 57 8.95 -2.57 1.62
C ASN A 57 8.21 -2.72 0.28
N ILE A 58 7.30 -1.81 -0.05
CA ILE A 58 6.57 -1.84 -1.31
C ILE A 58 7.54 -1.70 -2.48
N ILE A 59 8.50 -0.78 -2.43
CA ILE A 59 9.53 -0.65 -3.47
C ILE A 59 10.35 -1.93 -3.60
N TYR A 60 10.81 -2.49 -2.47
CA TYR A 60 11.65 -3.69 -2.46
C TYR A 60 10.92 -4.94 -3.00
N HIS A 61 9.62 -5.05 -2.78
CA HIS A 61 8.82 -6.21 -3.16
C HIS A 61 7.99 -6.02 -4.45
N SER A 62 7.99 -4.82 -5.04
CA SER A 62 7.36 -4.58 -6.34
C SER A 62 8.25 -5.14 -7.45
N SER A 63 7.73 -6.14 -8.19
CA SER A 63 8.41 -6.82 -9.31
C SER A 63 7.52 -6.88 -10.55
#